data_AF-A0A2V5Q695-F1
#
_entry.id   AF-A0A2V5Q695-F1
#
_cell.length_a   1.000
_cell.length_b   1.000
_cell.length_c   1.000
_cell.angle_alpha   90.00
_cell.angle_beta   90.00
_cell.angle_gamma   90.00
#
_symmetry.space_group_name_H-M   'P 1'
#
loop_
_entity.id
_entity.type
_entity.pdbx_description
1 polymer ?
#
loop_
_entity_poly.entity_id
_entity_poly.type
_entity_poly.pdbx_seq_one_letter_code
_entity_poly.pdbx_strand_id
1 'polypeptide(L)'
;RYDLAAGQATPVPIEIKEDFDSGRGGLVDAAKHLESVNLAPDGERTIVIARGDLFSVPAKNGTPRNLSKTSGAHERDAVWSPDGKWVAYNSDATGENELYVRSQDGKGEPQQITNGADTYYYAPKWSPDSKKLLWSDRLQRLRYVDVTTKAVTPVDQDKLSLLSREQTADRGDRQLVRVGRSGVQ
;
A
#
# COMPACT_ATOMS: atom_id res chain seq x y z
N ARG A 1 -26.82 7.27 -6.08
CA ARG A 1 -28.17 7.67 -6.47
C ARG A 1 -28.43 9.00 -5.80
N TYR A 2 -28.85 10.02 -6.55
CA TYR A 2 -29.12 11.33 -6.00
C TYR A 2 -30.63 11.54 -5.94
N ASP A 3 -31.16 11.88 -4.77
CA ASP A 3 -32.57 12.25 -4.59
C ASP A 3 -32.70 13.77 -4.71
N LEU A 4 -33.37 14.21 -5.79
CA LEU A 4 -33.56 15.63 -6.10
C LEU A 4 -34.50 16.35 -5.13
N ALA A 5 -35.41 15.63 -4.45
CA ALA A 5 -36.36 16.22 -3.51
C ALA A 5 -35.75 16.41 -2.11
N ALA A 6 -34.88 15.49 -1.69
CA ALA A 6 -34.23 15.53 -0.39
C ALA A 6 -32.84 16.20 -0.40
N GLY A 7 -32.27 16.47 -1.58
CA GLY A 7 -30.90 16.98 -1.72
C GLY A 7 -29.82 16.00 -1.20
N GLN A 8 -30.16 14.72 -1.05
CA GLN A 8 -29.27 13.71 -0.48
C GLN A 8 -28.70 12.80 -1.57
N ALA A 9 -27.38 12.61 -1.51
CA ALA A 9 -26.67 11.61 -2.29
C ALA A 9 -26.53 10.33 -1.47
N THR A 10 -26.97 9.20 -2.02
CA THR A 10 -26.64 7.86 -1.52
C THR A 10 -25.60 7.23 -2.44
N PRO A 11 -24.56 6.56 -1.92
CA PRO A 11 -23.67 5.76 -2.75
C PRO A 11 -24.48 4.71 -3.52
N VAL A 12 -24.19 4.53 -4.82
CA VAL A 12 -24.70 3.35 -5.54
C VAL A 12 -23.71 2.22 -5.25
N PRO A 13 -24.12 1.10 -4.65
CA PRO A 13 -23.28 -0.07 -4.59
C PRO A 13 -23.10 -0.59 -6.03
N ILE A 14 -21.92 -0.36 -6.60
CA ILE A 14 -21.53 -0.97 -7.87
C ILE A 14 -20.92 -2.32 -7.52
N GLU A 15 -21.62 -3.40 -7.85
CA GLU A 15 -21.09 -4.75 -7.76
C GLU A 15 -20.56 -5.14 -9.14
N ILE A 16 -19.23 -5.18 -9.29
CA ILE A 16 -18.61 -5.73 -10.50
C ILE A 16 -18.53 -7.24 -10.30
N LYS A 17 -19.35 -7.99 -11.05
CA LYS A 17 -19.26 -9.44 -11.10
C LYS A 17 -18.24 -9.82 -12.16
N GLU A 18 -16.98 -9.98 -11.76
CA GLU A 18 -15.95 -10.52 -12.65
C GLU A 18 -16.27 -11.98 -13.00
N ASP A 19 -16.25 -12.29 -14.29
CA ASP A 19 -16.49 -13.64 -14.84
C ASP A 19 -15.21 -14.34 -15.28
N PHE A 20 -14.05 -13.67 -15.15
CA PHE A 20 -12.73 -14.26 -15.39
C PHE A 20 -12.53 -15.50 -14.50
N ASP A 21 -12.00 -16.57 -15.09
CA ASP A 21 -11.66 -17.79 -14.35
C ASP A 21 -10.68 -17.52 -13.20
N SER A 22 -9.86 -16.46 -13.29
CA SER A 22 -8.95 -16.02 -12.23
C SER A 22 -9.65 -15.38 -11.03
N GLY A 23 -10.85 -14.82 -11.19
CA GLY A 23 -11.65 -14.23 -10.12
C GLY A 23 -12.46 -15.25 -9.33
N ARG A 24 -12.53 -16.49 -9.81
CA ARG A 24 -13.23 -17.58 -9.12
C ARG A 24 -12.37 -18.10 -7.97
N GLY A 25 -12.98 -18.20 -6.79
CA GLY A 25 -12.34 -18.83 -5.63
C GLY A 25 -11.96 -20.29 -5.93
N GLY A 26 -10.78 -20.70 -5.48
CA GLY A 26 -10.27 -22.05 -5.67
C GLY A 26 -8.99 -22.30 -4.87
N LEU A 27 -8.64 -23.57 -4.70
CA LEU A 27 -7.36 -23.94 -4.12
C LEU A 27 -6.28 -23.86 -5.20
N VAL A 28 -5.26 -23.03 -4.95
CA VAL A 28 -4.13 -22.83 -5.84
C VAL A 28 -2.84 -23.21 -5.13
N ASP A 29 -1.94 -23.86 -5.86
CA ASP A 29 -0.59 -24.16 -5.38
C ASP A 29 0.24 -22.86 -5.33
N ALA A 30 0.33 -22.26 -4.14
CA ALA A 30 1.06 -21.01 -3.91
C ALA A 30 2.55 -21.12 -4.29
N ALA A 31 3.16 -22.31 -4.21
CA ALA A 31 4.57 -22.50 -4.53
C ALA A 31 4.91 -22.22 -6.01
N LYS A 32 3.89 -22.23 -6.90
CA LYS A 32 4.04 -21.90 -8.33
C LYS A 32 3.87 -20.41 -8.64
N HIS A 33 3.58 -19.60 -7.62
CA HIS A 33 3.22 -18.19 -7.77
C HIS A 33 3.99 -17.29 -6.80
N LEU A 34 5.30 -17.52 -6.68
CA LEU A 34 6.17 -16.72 -5.83
C LEU A 34 6.40 -15.34 -6.47
N GLU A 35 6.19 -14.28 -5.71
CA GLU A 35 6.37 -12.89 -6.16
C GLU A 35 7.65 -12.29 -5.56
N SER A 36 7.94 -12.59 -4.30
CA SER A 36 9.17 -12.15 -3.64
C SER A 36 9.62 -13.12 -2.56
N VAL A 37 10.91 -13.07 -2.25
CA VAL A 37 11.59 -13.95 -1.31
C VAL A 37 12.61 -13.11 -0.54
N ASN A 38 12.58 -13.14 0.79
CA ASN A 38 13.50 -12.38 1.64
C ASN A 38 13.95 -13.22 2.85
N LEU A 39 15.25 -13.43 3.00
CA LEU A 39 15.85 -14.28 4.02
C LEU A 39 15.86 -13.58 5.39
N ALA A 40 15.54 -14.31 6.46
CA ALA A 40 15.65 -13.82 7.82
C ALA A 40 17.11 -13.54 8.20
N PRO A 41 17.38 -12.60 9.13
CA PRO A 41 18.75 -12.26 9.53
C PRO A 41 19.57 -13.44 10.07
N ASP A 42 18.91 -14.41 10.71
CA ASP A 42 19.53 -15.64 11.23
C ASP A 42 19.71 -16.75 10.17
N GLY A 43 19.11 -16.58 8.99
CA GLY A 43 19.11 -17.56 7.92
C GLY A 43 18.24 -18.80 8.16
N GLU A 44 17.46 -18.86 9.24
CA GLU A 44 16.65 -20.03 9.58
C GLU A 44 15.33 -20.08 8.79
N ARG A 45 14.83 -18.92 8.39
CA ARG A 45 13.56 -18.78 7.68
C ARG A 45 13.66 -17.76 6.56
N THR A 46 12.68 -17.83 5.67
CA THR A 46 12.49 -16.90 4.57
C THR A 46 11.05 -16.42 4.59
N ILE A 47 10.84 -15.14 4.34
CA ILE A 47 9.51 -14.61 4.07
C ILE A 47 9.28 -14.58 2.56
N VAL A 48 8.09 -15.01 2.16
CA VAL A 48 7.71 -15.23 0.77
C VAL A 48 6.36 -14.59 0.54
N ILE A 49 6.23 -13.80 -0.52
CA ILE A 49 4.92 -13.39 -1.03
C ILE A 49 4.50 -14.37 -2.12
N ALA A 50 3.29 -14.91 -2.01
CA ALA A 50 2.71 -15.74 -3.06
C ALA A 50 1.20 -15.54 -3.13
N ARG A 51 0.67 -15.24 -4.34
CA ARG A 51 -0.76 -14.97 -4.57
C ARG A 51 -1.32 -13.89 -3.64
N GLY A 52 -0.52 -12.87 -3.35
CA GLY A 52 -0.88 -11.81 -2.41
C GLY A 52 -0.89 -12.18 -0.93
N ASP A 53 -0.52 -13.41 -0.54
CA ASP A 53 -0.38 -13.81 0.86
C ASP A 53 1.09 -13.81 1.31
N LEU A 54 1.29 -13.58 2.61
CA LEU A 54 2.58 -13.53 3.29
C LEU A 54 2.89 -14.86 3.97
N PHE A 55 3.92 -15.57 3.53
CA PHE A 55 4.34 -16.86 4.06
C PHE A 55 5.71 -16.82 4.73
N SER A 56 5.84 -17.49 5.88
CA SER A 56 7.11 -17.75 6.55
C SER A 56 7.51 -19.20 6.37
N VAL A 57 8.63 -19.44 5.69
CA VAL A 57 9.09 -20.75 5.22
C VAL A 57 10.44 -21.10 5.88
N PRO A 58 10.62 -22.28 6.49
CA PRO A 58 11.93 -22.70 6.99
C PRO A 58 12.95 -22.89 5.86
N ALA A 59 14.22 -22.54 6.10
CA ALA A 59 15.28 -22.69 5.11
C ALA A 59 15.69 -24.15 4.85
N LYS A 60 15.39 -25.07 5.78
CA LYS A 60 15.70 -26.50 5.66
C LYS A 60 14.48 -27.37 5.90
N ASN A 61 14.19 -27.68 7.17
CA ASN A 61 13.14 -28.59 7.58
C ASN A 61 12.08 -27.83 8.37
N GLY A 62 10.82 -28.23 8.22
CA GLY A 62 9.69 -27.71 8.99
C GLY A 62 8.53 -27.27 8.09
N THR A 63 7.48 -26.75 8.72
CA THR A 63 6.25 -26.39 8.03
C THR A 63 6.22 -24.90 7.66
N PRO A 64 5.92 -24.56 6.40
CA PRO A 64 5.55 -23.20 6.00
C PRO A 64 4.33 -22.70 6.78
N ARG A 65 4.25 -21.38 7.00
CA ARG A 65 3.12 -20.74 7.70
C ARG A 65 2.60 -19.60 6.85
N ASN A 66 1.30 -19.60 6.57
CA ASN A 66 0.64 -18.39 6.07
C ASN A 66 0.43 -17.44 7.25
N LEU A 67 1.19 -16.36 7.26
CA LEU A 67 1.11 -15.34 8.29
C LEU A 67 -0.13 -14.48 8.07
N SER A 68 -0.32 -13.91 6.87
CA SER A 68 -1.37 -12.93 6.60
C SER A 68 -2.76 -13.53 6.59
N LYS A 69 -2.97 -14.67 5.92
CA LYS A 69 -4.28 -15.32 5.72
C LYS A 69 -5.31 -14.36 5.12
N THR A 70 -4.90 -13.64 4.07
CA THR A 70 -5.62 -12.49 3.51
C THR A 70 -5.73 -12.64 2.00
N SER A 71 -6.27 -13.78 1.55
CA SER A 71 -6.40 -14.10 0.13
C SER A 71 -7.27 -13.13 -0.70
N GLY A 72 -7.91 -12.14 -0.06
CA GLY A 72 -8.65 -11.06 -0.71
C GLY A 72 -7.92 -9.71 -0.71
N ALA A 73 -6.69 -9.67 -0.19
CA ALA A 73 -5.79 -8.53 -0.22
C ALA A 73 -4.48 -8.93 -0.92
N HIS A 74 -3.65 -7.95 -1.21
CA HIS A 74 -2.39 -8.15 -1.91
C HIS A 74 -1.22 -7.62 -1.08
N GLU A 75 -0.54 -8.57 -0.46
CA GLU A 75 0.63 -8.32 0.39
C GLU A 75 1.86 -8.25 -0.49
N ARG A 76 2.70 -7.24 -0.27
CA ARG A 76 3.85 -6.95 -1.12
C ARG A 76 5.06 -6.52 -0.31
N ASP A 77 6.22 -6.63 -0.94
CA ASP A 77 7.47 -6.02 -0.47
C ASP A 77 7.87 -6.38 0.97
N ALA A 78 7.63 -7.63 1.38
CA ALA A 78 7.88 -8.07 2.74
C ALA A 78 9.38 -8.05 3.09
N VAL A 79 9.71 -7.50 4.26
CA VAL A 79 11.08 -7.38 4.78
C VAL A 79 11.15 -7.69 6.27
N TRP A 80 12.18 -8.42 6.66
CA TRP A 80 12.49 -8.72 8.07
C TRP A 80 13.05 -7.51 8.81
N SER A 81 12.67 -7.36 10.08
CA SER A 81 13.39 -6.48 11.00
C SER A 81 14.80 -7.01 11.26
N PRO A 82 15.80 -6.14 11.50
CA PRO A 82 17.16 -6.56 11.82
C PRO A 82 17.27 -7.47 13.04
N ASP A 83 16.38 -7.32 14.02
CA ASP A 83 16.31 -8.20 15.19
C ASP A 83 15.61 -9.55 14.94
N GLY A 84 15.12 -9.79 13.72
CA GLY A 84 14.48 -11.02 13.28
C GLY A 84 13.11 -11.30 13.91
N LYS A 85 12.53 -10.37 14.68
CA LYS A 85 11.25 -10.61 15.40
C LYS A 85 10.02 -10.20 14.59
N TRP A 86 10.19 -9.26 13.68
CA TRP A 86 9.09 -8.60 12.99
C TRP A 86 9.25 -8.70 11.48
N VAL A 87 8.12 -8.67 10.79
CA VAL A 87 8.05 -8.58 9.34
C VAL A 87 7.21 -7.35 9.00
N ALA A 88 7.78 -6.43 8.22
CA ALA A 88 7.06 -5.32 7.63
C ALA A 88 6.66 -5.64 6.19
N TYR A 89 5.50 -5.18 5.76
CA TYR A 89 4.98 -5.43 4.40
C TYR A 89 3.97 -4.35 4.02
N ASN A 90 3.78 -4.18 2.72
CA ASN A 90 2.73 -3.36 2.14
C ASN A 90 1.46 -4.21 1.99
N SER A 91 0.28 -3.68 2.32
CA SER A 91 -1.00 -4.40 2.19
C SER A 91 -2.12 -3.45 1.81
N ASP A 92 -3.01 -3.89 0.93
CA ASP A 92 -4.25 -3.19 0.58
C ASP A 92 -5.51 -3.77 1.26
N ALA A 93 -5.34 -4.54 2.34
CA ALA A 93 -6.45 -5.12 3.11
C ALA A 93 -7.47 -4.08 3.63
N THR A 94 -7.05 -2.82 3.78
CA THR A 94 -7.91 -1.69 4.18
C THR A 94 -8.47 -0.88 3.00
N GLY A 95 -8.27 -1.34 1.76
CA GLY A 95 -8.67 -0.68 0.52
C GLY A 95 -7.58 0.21 -0.08
N GLU A 96 -6.70 0.76 0.74
CA GLU A 96 -5.52 1.53 0.32
C GLU A 96 -4.22 0.81 0.71
N ASN A 97 -3.14 1.08 -0.03
CA ASN A 97 -1.83 0.45 0.19
C ASN A 97 -1.11 1.04 1.41
N GLU A 98 -1.13 0.32 2.52
CA GLU A 98 -0.59 0.74 3.81
C GLU A 98 0.57 -0.15 4.28
N LEU A 99 1.42 0.40 5.15
CA LEU A 99 2.45 -0.36 5.84
C LEU A 99 1.85 -1.12 7.03
N TYR A 100 2.15 -2.40 7.09
CA TYR A 100 1.84 -3.28 8.20
C TYR A 100 3.10 -3.90 8.79
N VAL A 101 3.03 -4.24 10.07
CA VAL A 101 4.05 -5.01 10.79
C VAL A 101 3.40 -6.15 11.54
N ARG A 102 4.02 -7.33 11.55
CA ARG A 102 3.56 -8.44 12.39
C ARG A 102 4.70 -9.28 12.94
N SER A 103 4.42 -10.03 14.00
CA SER A 103 5.37 -11.00 14.54
C SER A 103 5.68 -12.08 13.50
N GLN A 104 6.97 -12.41 13.38
CA GLN A 104 7.44 -13.44 12.45
C GLN A 104 6.88 -14.84 12.72
N ASP A 105 6.54 -15.12 13.99
CA ASP A 105 5.96 -16.39 14.39
C ASP A 105 4.46 -16.48 14.11
N GLY A 106 3.86 -15.37 13.63
CA GLY A 106 2.45 -15.26 13.29
C GLY A 106 1.53 -15.02 14.48
N LYS A 107 2.06 -14.88 15.71
CA LYS A 107 1.22 -14.61 16.88
C LYS A 107 0.75 -13.16 16.92
N GLY A 108 -0.46 -12.98 17.44
CA GLY A 108 -1.11 -11.69 17.53
C GLY A 108 -1.61 -11.18 16.18
N GLU A 109 -2.33 -10.06 16.25
CA GLU A 109 -2.87 -9.38 15.06
C GLU A 109 -1.79 -8.54 14.36
N PRO A 110 -1.87 -8.40 13.03
CA PRO A 110 -1.01 -7.48 12.31
C PRO A 110 -1.29 -6.03 12.75
N GLN A 111 -0.22 -5.25 12.86
CA GLN A 111 -0.26 -3.85 13.24
C GLN A 111 -0.25 -3.00 11.97
N GLN A 112 -1.36 -2.31 11.69
CA GLN A 112 -1.38 -1.25 10.69
C GLN A 112 -0.54 -0.05 11.18
N ILE A 113 0.55 0.26 10.49
CA ILE A 113 1.51 1.30 10.86
C ILE A 113 1.16 2.65 10.25
N THR A 114 0.66 2.66 9.02
CA THR A 114 0.19 3.87 8.33
C THR A 114 -1.29 3.80 8.01
N ASN A 115 -1.91 4.96 7.79
CA ASN A 115 -3.30 5.07 7.35
C ASN A 115 -3.45 6.26 6.39
N GLY A 116 -4.51 6.24 5.58
CA GLY A 116 -4.86 7.33 4.68
C GLY A 116 -3.86 7.50 3.53
N ALA A 117 -3.23 6.42 3.06
CA ALA A 117 -2.40 6.46 1.87
C ALA A 117 -3.17 7.06 0.69
N ASP A 118 -2.54 8.02 0.02
CA ASP A 118 -3.04 8.71 -1.18
C ASP A 118 -2.34 8.22 -2.45
N THR A 119 -1.43 7.26 -2.31
CA THR A 119 -0.62 6.73 -3.40
C THR A 119 0.07 5.42 -3.02
N TYR A 120 0.64 4.75 -4.02
CA TYR A 120 1.35 3.48 -3.85
C TYR A 120 2.68 3.65 -3.09
N TYR A 121 2.91 2.84 -2.06
CA TYR A 121 4.18 2.75 -1.32
C TYR A 121 5.11 1.70 -1.91
N TYR A 122 6.38 2.05 -2.06
CA TYR A 122 7.44 1.11 -2.45
C TYR A 122 7.95 0.32 -1.25
N ALA A 123 8.85 -0.63 -1.52
CA ALA A 123 9.39 -1.53 -0.51
C ALA A 123 10.00 -0.78 0.69
N PRO A 124 9.52 -1.05 1.92
CA PRO A 124 10.03 -0.37 3.10
C PRO A 124 11.43 -0.89 3.49
N LYS A 125 12.11 -0.13 4.33
CA LYS A 125 13.41 -0.48 4.93
C LYS A 125 13.38 -0.24 6.42
N TRP A 126 13.78 -1.24 7.19
CA TRP A 126 13.93 -1.11 8.63
C TRP A 126 15.15 -0.26 9.01
N SER A 127 15.03 0.51 10.08
CA SER A 127 16.19 1.05 10.78
C SER A 127 16.99 -0.08 11.45
N PRO A 128 18.33 0.06 11.60
CA PRO A 128 19.17 -0.97 12.22
C PRO A 128 18.75 -1.38 13.64
N ASP A 129 18.12 -0.46 14.39
CA ASP A 129 17.62 -0.71 15.74
C ASP A 129 16.20 -1.33 15.78
N SER A 130 15.62 -1.67 14.62
CA SER A 130 14.29 -2.27 14.46
C SER A 130 13.12 -1.41 15.00
N LYS A 131 13.30 -0.09 15.13
CA LYS A 131 12.25 0.81 15.66
C LYS A 131 11.51 1.62 14.61
N LYS A 132 12.08 1.76 13.42
CA LYS A 132 11.55 2.63 12.37
C LYS A 132 11.50 1.94 11.02
N LEU A 133 10.59 2.39 10.19
CA LEU A 133 10.48 2.00 8.78
C LEU A 133 10.60 3.23 7.91
N LEU A 134 11.49 3.19 6.93
CA LEU A 134 11.64 4.18 5.86
C LEU A 134 10.94 3.65 4.60
N TRP A 135 10.22 4.50 3.88
CA TRP A 135 9.66 4.16 2.57
C TRP A 135 9.65 5.37 1.65
N SER A 136 9.63 5.07 0.35
CA SER A 136 9.30 6.03 -0.69
C SER A 136 7.98 5.66 -1.34
N ASP A 137 7.40 6.60 -2.09
CA ASP A 137 6.12 6.39 -2.77
C ASP A 137 6.10 6.96 -4.18
N ARG A 138 5.02 6.70 -4.92
CA ARG A 138 4.86 7.13 -6.32
C ARG A 138 4.85 8.65 -6.50
N LEU A 139 4.59 9.42 -5.44
CA LEU A 139 4.68 10.87 -5.43
C LEU A 139 6.09 11.38 -5.09
N GLN A 140 7.08 10.48 -5.06
CA GLN A 140 8.48 10.76 -4.80
C GLN A 140 8.72 11.42 -3.43
N ARG A 141 7.91 11.05 -2.44
CA ARG A 141 8.13 11.43 -1.03
C ARG A 141 8.96 10.35 -0.36
N LEU A 142 9.96 10.76 0.42
CA LEU A 142 10.72 9.91 1.31
C LEU A 142 10.28 10.19 2.75
N ARG A 143 9.85 9.16 3.47
CA ARG A 143 9.28 9.28 4.83
C ARG A 143 9.76 8.13 5.70
N TYR A 144 9.84 8.37 7.01
CA TYR A 144 9.95 7.27 7.97
C TYR A 144 8.85 7.33 9.03
N VAL A 145 8.59 6.21 9.68
CA VAL A 145 7.60 6.06 10.75
C VAL A 145 8.23 5.35 11.93
N ASP A 146 7.93 5.80 13.14
CA ASP A 146 8.22 5.03 14.34
C ASP A 146 7.16 3.94 14.52
N VAL A 147 7.58 2.68 14.57
CA VAL A 147 6.66 1.53 14.56
C VAL A 147 5.78 1.48 15.81
N THR A 148 6.27 2.01 16.95
CA THR A 148 5.52 1.98 18.21
C THR A 148 4.52 3.12 18.27
N THR A 149 4.96 4.35 18.01
CA THR A 149 4.11 5.53 18.13
C THR A 149 3.28 5.82 16.89
N LYS A 150 3.62 5.19 15.75
CA LYS A 150 3.04 5.44 14.42
C LYS A 150 3.24 6.88 13.93
N ALA A 151 4.17 7.62 14.54
CA ALA A 151 4.49 8.98 14.14
C ALA A 151 5.30 8.98 12.84
N VAL A 152 4.74 9.58 11.79
CA VAL A 152 5.38 9.73 10.47
C VAL A 152 6.18 11.03 10.43
N THR A 153 7.42 10.94 9.95
CA THR A 153 8.30 12.09 9.71
C THR A 153 8.67 12.18 8.23
N PRO A 154 8.44 13.33 7.57
CA PRO A 154 8.94 13.57 6.22
C PRO A 154 10.46 13.74 6.22
N VAL A 155 11.12 13.12 5.24
CA VAL A 155 12.57 13.21 5.05
C VAL A 155 12.89 14.11 3.86
N ASP A 156 12.28 13.83 2.71
CA ASP A 156 12.48 14.59 1.47
C ASP A 156 11.30 14.43 0.51
N GLN A 157 11.18 15.31 -0.47
CA GLN A 157 10.22 15.20 -1.57
C GLN A 157 10.76 15.88 -2.82
N ASP A 158 10.64 15.21 -3.98
CA ASP A 158 11.02 15.83 -5.25
C ASP A 158 10.22 17.12 -5.52
N LYS A 159 10.95 18.21 -5.72
CA LYS A 159 10.43 19.56 -5.94
C LYS A 159 9.94 19.76 -7.38
N LEU A 160 10.41 18.98 -8.35
CA LEU A 160 10.01 19.12 -9.75
C LEU A 160 8.58 18.61 -10.00
N SER A 161 8.17 17.54 -9.30
CA SER A 161 6.79 17.05 -9.33
C SER A 161 5.75 18.10 -8.92
N LEU A 162 6.08 18.99 -7.98
CA LEU A 162 5.18 20.05 -7.49
C LEU A 162 4.96 21.16 -8.54
N LEU A 163 6.02 21.54 -9.26
CA LEU A 163 5.96 22.58 -10.30
C LEU A 163 5.04 22.20 -11.46
N SER A 164 4.97 20.92 -11.83
CA SER A 164 4.05 20.45 -12.87
C SER A 164 2.58 20.51 -12.44
N ARG A 165 2.27 20.31 -11.16
CA ARG A 165 0.89 20.32 -10.64
C ARG A 165 0.35 21.74 -10.49
N GLU A 166 1.19 22.69 -10.08
CA GLU A 166 0.84 24.12 -10.07
C GLU A 166 0.62 24.67 -11.49
N GLN A 167 1.45 24.29 -12.47
CA GLN A 167 1.26 24.70 -13.85
C GLN A 167 0.00 24.11 -14.51
N THR A 168 -0.45 22.93 -14.09
CA THR A 168 -1.74 22.38 -14.57
C THR A 168 -2.96 23.05 -13.93
N ALA A 169 -2.85 23.50 -12.67
CA ALA A 169 -3.92 24.21 -12.00
C ALA A 169 -4.13 25.62 -12.60
N ASP A 170 -3.04 26.32 -12.95
CA ASP A 170 -3.09 27.67 -13.52
C ASP A 170 -3.58 27.70 -14.99
N ARG A 171 -3.51 26.57 -15.71
CA ARG A 171 -4.03 26.48 -17.09
C ARG A 171 -5.55 26.22 -17.18
N GLY A 172 -6.21 25.92 -16.06
CA GLY A 172 -7.65 25.65 -16.01
C GLY A 172 -8.53 26.90 -15.92
N ASP A 173 -7.98 28.06 -15.54
CA ASP A 173 -8.79 29.20 -15.08
C ASP A 173 -8.80 30.42 -16.02
N ARG A 174 -8.41 30.24 -17.28
CA ARG A 174 -8.60 31.29 -18.30
C ARG A 174 -10.06 31.32 -18.76
N GLN A 175 -10.90 32.00 -17.99
CA GLN A 175 -12.21 32.44 -18.42
C GLN A 175 -12.12 33.16 -19.78
N LEU A 176 -12.86 32.65 -20.76
CA LEU A 176 -13.08 33.30 -22.05
C LEU A 176 -13.88 34.60 -21.81
N VAL A 177 -13.22 35.75 -21.91
CA VAL A 177 -13.90 37.04 -21.96
C VAL A 177 -14.42 37.28 -23.38
N ARG A 178 -15.74 37.25 -23.53
CA ARG A 178 -16.43 37.65 -24.76
C ARG A 178 -16.43 39.18 -24.83
N VAL A 179 -15.61 39.76 -25.70
CA VAL A 179 -15.64 41.21 -25.97
C VAL A 179 -16.84 41.52 -26.87
N GLY A 180 -17.92 42.03 -26.28
CA GLY A 180 -19.02 42.65 -27.01
C GLY A 180 -18.59 44.01 -27.54
N ARG A 181 -18.66 44.22 -28.87
CA ARG A 181 -18.60 45.58 -29.45
C ARG A 181 -20.01 46.17 -29.39
N SER A 182 -20.25 47.06 -28.43
CA SER A 182 -21.35 48.02 -28.49
C SER A 182 -21.00 49.10 -29.50
N GLY A 183 -21.86 49.29 -30.49
CA GLY A 183 -21.83 50.49 -31.32
C GLY A 183 -22.32 51.72 -30.56
N VAL A 184 -21.99 52.89 -31.12
CA VAL A 184 -22.82 54.08 -31.39
C VAL A 184 -21.92 55.32 -31.34
N GLN A 185 -21.67 55.94 -32.49
CA GLN A 185 -22.36 57.17 -32.93
C GLN A 185 -22.58 57.09 -34.44
#